data_AF-A0A3C7VYB6-F1
#
_entry.id   AF-A0A3C7VYB6-F1
#
_cell.length_a   1.000
_cell.length_b   1.000
_cell.length_c   1.000
_cell.angle_alpha   90.00
_cell.angle_beta   90.00
_cell.angle_gamma   90.00
#
_symmetry.space_group_name_H-M   'P 1'
#
loop_
_entity.id
_entity.type
_entity.pdbx_description
1 polymer ?
#
loop_
_entity_poly.entity_id
_entity_poly.type
_entity_poly.pdbx_seq_one_letter_code
_entity_poly.pdbx_strand_id
1 'polypeptide(L)' 'AVMRHPDADLVTLDEPLTVEPLGIAVNAGDAQFADLVDNYLDAYERTGLLMALRQKWMENSGWIAALP' A
#
# COMPACT_ATOMS: atom_id res chain seq x y z
N ALA A 1 -12.60 -1.83 6.34
CA ALA A 1 -13.43 -1.71 7.55
C ALA A 1 -14.88 -2.06 7.23
N VAL A 2 -15.51 -1.39 6.25
CA VAL A 2 -16.89 -1.66 5.78
C VAL A 2 -17.17 -3.16 5.56
N MET A 3 -16.40 -3.86 4.72
CA MET A 3 -16.60 -5.30 4.47
C MET A 3 -16.40 -6.20 5.70
N ARG A 4 -15.57 -5.78 6.67
CA ARG A 4 -15.31 -6.56 7.90
C ARG A 4 -16.36 -6.30 8.98
N HIS A 5 -17.05 -5.17 8.93
CA HIS A 5 -18.04 -4.72 9.91
C HIS A 5 -19.24 -4.10 9.19
N PRO A 6 -20.06 -4.92 8.49
CA PRO A 6 -21.15 -4.41 7.66
C PRO A 6 -22.23 -3.67 8.46
N ASP A 7 -22.42 -4.01 9.74
CA ASP A 7 -23.46 -3.45 10.61
C ASP A 7 -23.01 -2.20 11.39
N ALA A 8 -21.81 -1.68 11.12
CA ALA A 8 -21.23 -0.54 11.84
C ALA A 8 -21.52 0.83 11.20
N ASP A 9 -22.49 0.91 10.29
CA ASP A 9 -22.88 2.12 9.54
C ASP A 9 -21.69 2.86 8.90
N LEU A 10 -20.70 2.10 8.42
CA LEU A 10 -19.52 2.64 7.76
C LEU A 10 -19.77 2.84 6.27
N VAL A 11 -19.40 4.00 5.73
CA VAL A 11 -19.46 4.32 4.30
C VAL A 11 -18.11 4.84 3.79
N THR A 12 -17.78 4.60 2.53
CA THR A 12 -16.63 5.20 1.84
C THR A 12 -17.09 6.44 1.07
N LEU A 13 -16.29 7.51 1.12
CA LEU A 13 -16.53 8.71 0.33
C LEU A 13 -16.11 8.50 -1.13
N ASP A 14 -16.79 9.16 -2.06
CA ASP A 14 -16.44 9.13 -3.48
C ASP A 14 -15.08 9.78 -3.76
N GLU A 15 -14.72 10.82 -2.99
CA GLU A 15 -13.41 11.47 -3.03
C GLU A 15 -12.73 11.39 -1.65
N PRO A 16 -11.44 11.00 -1.59
CA PRO A 16 -10.73 10.94 -0.32
C PRO A 16 -10.53 12.35 0.25
N LEU A 17 -10.66 12.49 1.56
CA LEU A 17 -10.41 13.75 2.27
C LEU A 17 -8.95 14.24 2.09
N THR A 18 -8.01 13.29 2.05
CA THR A 18 -6.57 13.53 1.84
C THR A 18 -5.94 12.36 1.09
N VAL A 19 -4.92 12.63 0.29
CA VAL A 19 -4.04 11.60 -0.30
C VAL A 19 -2.76 11.54 0.53
N GLU A 20 -2.64 10.52 1.37
CA GLU A 20 -1.45 10.30 2.19
C GLU A 20 -0.49 9.32 1.48
N PRO A 21 0.76 9.71 1.22
CA PRO A 21 1.74 8.78 0.65
C PRO A 21 2.08 7.69 1.67
N LEU A 22 2.20 6.45 1.18
CA LEU A 22 2.66 5.32 1.99
C LEU A 22 4.19 5.37 2.11
N GLY A 23 4.71 5.11 3.31
CA GLY A 23 6.14 5.09 3.59
C GLY A 23 6.56 3.84 4.36
N ILE A 24 7.85 3.52 4.30
CA ILE A 24 8.47 2.47 5.10
C ILE A 24 9.24 3.14 6.24
N ALA A 25 8.81 2.92 7.48
CA ALA A 25 9.52 3.44 8.63
C ALA A 25 10.77 2.58 8.93
N VAL A 26 11.91 3.24 9.09
CA VAL A 26 13.18 2.63 9.47
C VAL A 26 13.77 3.34 10.70
N ASN A 27 14.76 2.72 11.35
CA ASN A 27 15.41 3.33 12.50
C ASN A 27 16.22 4.57 12.06
N ALA A 28 15.96 5.73 12.69
CA ALA A 28 16.68 6.97 12.41
C ALA A 28 18.19 6.89 12.68
N GLY A 29 18.64 5.96 13.52
CA GLY A 29 20.06 5.71 13.78
C GLY A 29 20.79 4.89 12.72
N ASP A 30 20.09 4.37 11.71
CA ASP A 30 20.64 3.49 10.68
C ASP A 30 20.47 4.08 9.27
N ALA A 31 21.27 5.09 8.97
CA ALA A 31 21.23 5.78 7.68
C ALA A 31 21.55 4.85 6.50
N GLN A 32 22.46 3.87 6.69
CA GLN A 32 22.82 2.94 5.61
C GLN A 32 21.64 2.04 5.22
N PHE A 33 20.84 1.61 6.20
CA PHE A 33 19.65 0.84 5.91
C PHE A 33 18.56 1.70 5.25
N ALA A 34 18.39 2.96 5.69
CA ALA A 34 17.49 3.90 5.05
C ALA A 34 17.84 4.09 3.56
N ASP A 35 19.11 4.38 3.26
CA ASP A 35 19.61 4.54 1.88
C ASP A 35 19.40 3.27 1.05
N LEU A 36 19.61 2.10 1.66
CA LEU A 36 19.37 0.83 0.97
C LEU A 36 17.89 0.70 0.58
N VAL A 37 16.97 0.91 1.53
CA VAL A 37 15.53 0.82 1.29
C VAL A 37 15.10 1.78 0.18
N ASP A 38 15.54 3.04 0.24
CA ASP A 38 15.22 4.05 -0.75
C ASP A 38 15.72 3.64 -2.15
N ASN A 39 16.96 3.18 -2.27
CA ASN A 39 17.51 2.72 -3.56
C ASN A 39 16.71 1.54 -4.16
N TYR A 40 16.22 0.63 -3.34
CA TYR A 40 15.39 -0.49 -3.82
C TYR A 40 14.00 -0.03 -4.26
N LEU A 41 13.38 0.88 -3.51
CA LEU A 41 12.08 1.46 -3.90
C LEU A 41 12.18 2.23 -5.21
N ASP A 42 13.23 3.04 -5.38
CA ASP A 42 13.53 3.75 -6.63
C ASP A 42 13.71 2.79 -7.80
N ALA A 43 14.45 1.68 -7.61
CA ALA A 43 14.61 0.67 -8.64
C ALA A 43 13.28 -0.01 -8.99
N TYR A 44 12.42 -0.29 -8.00
CA TYR A 44 11.11 -0.90 -8.22
C TYR A 44 10.13 0.04 -8.92
N GLU A 45 10.20 1.34 -8.64
CA GLU A 45 9.42 2.34 -9.36
C GLU A 45 9.87 2.42 -10.82
N ARG A 46 11.17 2.57 -11.08
CA ARG A 46 11.74 2.68 -12.43
C ARG A 46 11.49 1.46 -13.31
N THR A 47 11.40 0.28 -12.69
CA THR A 47 11.09 -0.97 -13.40
C THR A 47 9.59 -1.21 -13.57
N GLY A 48 8.73 -0.39 -12.97
CA GLY A 48 7.28 -0.56 -12.97
C GLY A 48 6.78 -1.65 -12.02
N LEU A 49 7.66 -2.25 -11.21
CA LEU A 49 7.30 -3.32 -10.29
C LEU A 49 6.31 -2.84 -9.22
N LEU A 50 6.46 -1.62 -8.70
CA LEU A 50 5.49 -1.06 -7.75
C LEU A 50 4.08 -0.94 -8.37
N MET A 51 3.99 -0.58 -9.65
CA MET A 51 2.71 -0.51 -10.35
C MET A 51 2.09 -1.90 -10.52
N ALA A 52 2.90 -2.91 -10.90
CA ALA A 52 2.43 -4.29 -11.01
C ALA A 52 1.92 -4.83 -9.67
N LEU A 53 2.60 -4.49 -8.56
CA LEU A 53 2.14 -4.82 -7.21
C LEU A 53 0.83 -4.12 -6.86
N ARG A 54 0.69 -2.83 -7.16
CA ARG A 54 -0.55 -2.07 -6.96
C ARG A 54 -1.71 -2.70 -7.72
N GLN A 55 -1.52 -3.02 -9.00
CA GLN A 55 -2.56 -3.65 -9.81
C GLN A 55 -2.99 -5.01 -9.24
N LYS A 56 -2.02 -5.83 -8.82
CA LYS A 56 -2.30 -7.17 -8.28
C LYS A 56 -3.10 -7.13 -6.96
N TRP A 57 -2.75 -6.21 -6.06
CA TRP A 57 -3.26 -6.25 -4.69
C TRP A 57 -4.38 -5.24 -4.42
N MET A 58 -4.39 -4.10 -5.11
CA MET A 58 -5.35 -3.02 -4.85
C MET A 58 -6.43 -2.90 -5.93
N GLU A 59 -6.14 -3.29 -7.17
CA GLU A 59 -7.10 -3.17 -8.29
C GLU A 59 -7.74 -4.51 -8.68
N ASN A 60 -7.20 -5.63 -8.19
CA ASN A 60 -7.76 -6.96 -8.39
C ASN A 60 -8.26 -7.52 -7.06
N SER A 61 -9.57 -7.69 -6.93
CA SER A 61 -10.22 -8.23 -5.73
C SER A 61 -10.23 -9.77 -5.65
N GLY A 62 -9.71 -10.47 -6.66
CA GLY A 62 -9.73 -11.93 -6.75
C GLY A 62 -9.01 -12.63 -5.60
N TRP A 63 -8.02 -11.97 -4.98
CA TRP A 63 -7.32 -12.52 -3.81
C TRP A 63 -8.22 -12.58 -2.56
N ILE A 64 -9.28 -11.78 -2.47
CA ILE A 64 -10.21 -11.78 -1.32
C ILE A 64 -10.92 -13.13 -1.22
N ALA A 65 -11.28 -13.74 -2.36
CA ALA A 65 -11.92 -15.05 -2.40
C ALA A 65 -11.01 -16.20 -1.95
N ALA A 66 -9.69 -15.96 -1.84
CA ALA A 66 -8.69 -16.93 -1.39
C ALA A 66 -8.32 -16.78 0.09
N LEU A 67 -8.93 -15.83 0.81
CA LEU A 67 -8.75 -15.70 2.25
C LEU A 67 -9.42 -16.89 2.99
N PRO A 68 -8.79 -17.44 4.05
CA PRO A 68 -9.35 -18.55 4.83
C PRO A 68 -10.59 -18.16 5.63
#